data_AF-A0A2M7P7B5-F1
#
_entry.id   AF-A0A2M7P7B5-F1
#
_cell.length_a   1.000
_cell.length_b   1.000
_cell.length_c   1.000
_cell.angle_alpha   90.00
_cell.angle_beta   90.00
_cell.angle_gamma   90.00
#
_symmetry.space_group_name_H-M   'P 1'
#
loop_
_entity.id
_entity.type
_entity.pdbx_description
1 polymer ?
#
loop_
_entity_poly.entity_id
_entity_poly.type
_entity_poly.pdbx_seq_one_letter_code
_entity_poly.pdbx_strand_id
1 'polypeptide(L)'
;MYLLAQYFIAQQGGQFEQDFSGLMEIYRNIHTVNVAIAERLRAASETDSSVNAIIILDMFAKALPYAIKESLDEVGPLFAPYVEKWSTPPCPLAEHSDPESYS
;
A
#
# COMPACT_ATOMS: atom_id res chain seq x y z
N MET A 1 4.94 5.56 2.41
CA MET A 1 5.08 6.60 1.36
C MET A 1 4.44 6.22 0.02
N TYR A 2 4.17 4.94 -0.28
CA TYR A 2 3.61 4.54 -1.58
C TYR A 2 2.30 5.26 -1.95
N LEU A 3 1.23 5.17 -1.15
CA LEU A 3 -0.04 5.86 -1.47
C LEU A 3 0.10 7.40 -1.48
N LEU A 4 1.06 7.96 -0.74
CA LEU A 4 1.37 9.38 -0.82
C LEU A 4 2.04 9.75 -2.16
N ALA A 5 2.90 8.88 -2.69
CA ALA A 5 3.44 9.04 -4.04
C ALA A 5 2.32 8.93 -5.08
N GLN A 6 1.41 7.96 -4.95
CA GLN A 6 0.24 7.83 -5.83
C GLN A 6 -0.64 9.09 -5.81
N TYR A 7 -0.83 9.71 -4.63
CA TYR A 7 -1.54 10.98 -4.50
C TYR A 7 -0.87 12.12 -5.31
N PHE A 8 0.46 12.25 -5.24
CA PHE A 8 1.17 13.27 -6.03
C PHE A 8 1.17 12.97 -7.53
N ILE A 9 1.20 11.70 -7.93
CA ILE A 9 1.04 11.30 -9.33
C ILE A 9 -0.35 11.72 -9.84
N ALA A 10 -1.40 11.49 -9.04
CA ALA A 10 -2.76 11.90 -9.38
C ALA A 10 -2.88 13.42 -9.57
N GLN A 11 -2.26 14.22 -8.69
CA GLN A 11 -2.26 15.69 -8.81
C GLN A 11 -1.63 16.19 -10.11
N GLN A 12 -0.68 15.44 -10.67
CA GLN A 12 0.01 15.80 -11.91
C GLN A 12 -0.71 15.27 -13.17
N GLY A 13 -1.90 14.69 -13.01
CA GLY A 13 -2.66 14.09 -14.12
C GLY A 13 -2.11 12.74 -14.59
N GLY A 14 -1.21 12.13 -13.82
CA GLY A 14 -0.70 10.79 -14.09
C GLY A 14 -1.69 9.68 -13.74
N GLN A 15 -1.45 8.49 -14.25
CA GLN A 15 -2.18 7.29 -13.84
C GLN A 15 -1.70 6.87 -12.45
N PHE A 16 -2.61 6.82 -11.48
CA PHE A 16 -2.33 6.41 -10.12
C PHE A 16 -3.12 5.15 -9.75
N GLU A 17 -2.60 4.40 -8.79
CA GLU A 17 -3.27 3.23 -8.22
C GLU A 17 -3.89 3.59 -6.87
N GLN A 18 -5.08 3.03 -6.60
CA GLN A 18 -5.84 3.26 -5.37
C GLN A 18 -5.56 2.21 -4.29
N ASP A 19 -4.86 1.13 -4.64
CA ASP A 19 -4.55 0.02 -3.73
C ASP A 19 -3.04 -0.09 -3.48
N PHE A 20 -2.62 -1.17 -2.83
CA PHE A 20 -1.21 -1.47 -2.55
C PHE A 20 -0.58 -2.44 -3.56
N SER A 21 -1.22 -2.68 -4.71
CA SER A 21 -0.74 -3.68 -5.68
C SER A 21 0.63 -3.35 -6.24
N GLY A 22 0.88 -2.10 -6.63
CA GLY A 22 2.22 -1.66 -7.04
C GLY A 22 3.26 -1.70 -5.92
N LEU A 23 2.89 -1.50 -4.65
CA LEU A 23 3.82 -1.69 -3.53
C LEU A 23 4.24 -3.15 -3.40
N MET A 24 3.29 -4.09 -3.52
CA MET A 24 3.59 -5.52 -3.52
C MET A 24 4.49 -5.89 -4.71
N GLU A 25 4.28 -5.27 -5.87
CA GLU A 25 5.10 -5.49 -7.06
C GLU A 25 6.53 -4.98 -6.88
N ILE A 26 6.73 -3.82 -6.24
CA ILE A 26 8.07 -3.31 -5.91
C ILE A 26 8.84 -4.34 -5.07
N TYR A 27 8.22 -4.94 -4.05
CA TYR A 27 8.87 -5.96 -3.23
C TYR A 27 9.15 -7.27 -3.98
N ARG A 28 8.26 -7.69 -4.90
CA ARG A 28 8.54 -8.81 -5.82
C ARG A 28 9.74 -8.53 -6.72
N ASN A 29 9.86 -7.32 -7.24
CA ASN A 29 10.99 -6.92 -8.07
C ASN A 29 12.30 -6.86 -7.26
N ILE A 30 12.26 -6.42 -6.00
CA ILE A 30 13.41 -6.49 -5.10
C ILE A 30 13.88 -7.94 -4.90
N HIS A 31 12.95 -8.89 -4.74
CA HIS A 31 13.30 -10.32 -4.69
C HIS A 31 14.06 -10.77 -5.94
N THR A 32 13.56 -10.45 -7.13
CA THR A 32 14.24 -10.79 -8.40
C THR A 32 15.65 -10.20 -8.47
N VAL A 33 15.81 -8.93 -8.07
CA VAL A 33 17.11 -8.26 -8.03
C VAL A 33 18.05 -8.92 -7.03
N ASN A 34 17.59 -9.23 -5.83
CA ASN A 34 18.40 -9.88 -4.80
C ASN A 34 18.89 -11.26 -5.23
N VAL A 35 18.03 -12.07 -5.85
CA VAL A 35 18.43 -13.37 -6.42
C VAL A 35 19.53 -13.20 -7.48
N ALA A 36 19.32 -12.31 -8.45
CA ALA A 36 20.29 -12.09 -9.53
C ALA A 36 21.63 -11.57 -9.00
N ILE A 37 21.62 -10.69 -8.00
CA ILE A 37 22.84 -10.18 -7.35
C ILE A 37 23.54 -11.30 -6.58
N ALA A 38 22.80 -12.12 -5.82
CA ALA A 38 23.38 -13.24 -5.08
C ALA A 38 24.07 -14.25 -6.02
N GLU A 39 23.45 -14.58 -7.15
CA GLU A 39 24.03 -15.47 -8.16
C GLU A 39 25.32 -14.90 -8.76
N ARG A 40 25.30 -13.61 -9.15
CA ARG A 40 26.49 -12.93 -9.69
C ARG A 40 27.63 -12.85 -8.67
N LEU A 41 27.31 -12.61 -7.40
CA LEU A 41 28.32 -12.56 -6.33
C LEU A 41 28.91 -13.94 -6.04
N ARG A 42 28.10 -15.01 -6.01
CA ARG A 42 28.60 -16.39 -5.87
C ARG A 42 29.56 -16.77 -7.01
N ALA A 43 29.32 -16.27 -8.21
CA ALA A 43 30.18 -16.54 -9.36
C ALA A 43 31.49 -15.72 -9.36
N ALA A 44 31.53 -14.58 -8.66
CA ALA A 44 32.62 -13.61 -8.74
C ALA A 44 33.46 -13.49 -7.45
N SER A 45 33.00 -14.03 -6.32
CA SER A 45 33.63 -13.89 -5.01
C SER A 45 33.82 -15.23 -4.33
N GLU A 46 34.97 -15.40 -3.66
CA GLU A 46 35.23 -16.54 -2.77
C GLU A 46 34.62 -16.37 -1.37
N THR A 47 34.07 -15.18 -1.05
CA THR A 47 33.54 -14.88 0.28
C THR A 47 32.02 -15.06 0.39
N ASP A 48 31.61 -15.91 1.32
CA ASP A 48 30.19 -16.22 1.58
C ASP A 48 29.44 -15.09 2.31
N SER A 49 30.14 -14.18 2.98
CA SER A 49 29.51 -13.14 3.81
C SER A 49 28.65 -12.17 2.99
N SER A 50 29.11 -11.76 1.82
CA SER A 50 28.36 -10.88 0.91
C SER A 50 27.11 -11.58 0.37
N VAL A 51 27.22 -12.87 0.04
CA VAL A 51 26.08 -13.68 -0.43
C VAL A 51 25.04 -13.84 0.68
N ASN A 52 25.48 -14.13 1.91
CA ASN A 52 24.60 -14.25 3.08
C ASN A 52 23.87 -12.94 3.39
N ALA A 53 24.52 -11.79 3.24
CA ALA A 53 23.86 -10.50 3.41
C ALA A 53 22.71 -10.29 2.42
N ILE A 54 22.90 -10.65 1.14
CA ILE A 54 21.84 -10.54 0.12
C ILE A 54 20.70 -11.54 0.39
N ILE A 55 21.01 -12.75 0.88
CA ILE A 55 19.97 -13.72 1.27
C ILE A 55 19.08 -13.16 2.38
N ILE A 56 19.67 -12.50 3.38
CA ILE A 56 18.89 -11.85 4.45
C ILE A 56 17.99 -10.76 3.87
N LEU A 57 18.49 -9.93 2.96
CA LEU A 57 17.68 -8.91 2.28
C LEU A 57 16.54 -9.53 1.45
N ASP A 58 16.80 -10.66 0.80
CA ASP A 58 15.79 -11.41 0.05
C ASP A 58 14.67 -11.94 0.93
N MET A 59 14.99 -12.38 2.14
CA MET A 59 14.00 -12.82 3.12
C MET A 59 13.03 -11.68 3.45
N PHE A 60 13.50 -10.46 3.63
CA PHE A 60 12.63 -9.29 3.86
C PHE A 60 11.76 -8.99 2.64
N ALA A 61 12.34 -9.01 1.43
CA ALA A 61 11.59 -8.76 0.20
C ALA A 61 10.44 -9.77 0.00
N LYS A 62 10.65 -11.03 0.40
CA LYS A 62 9.63 -12.08 0.37
C LYS A 62 8.57 -11.95 1.46
N ALA A 63 8.97 -11.57 2.68
CA ALA A 63 8.07 -11.50 3.82
C ALA A 63 7.15 -10.28 3.80
N LEU A 64 7.64 -9.14 3.32
CA LEU A 64 6.93 -7.87 3.41
C LEU A 64 5.58 -7.83 2.68
N PRO A 65 5.39 -8.40 1.47
CA PRO A 65 4.07 -8.45 0.83
C PRO A 65 2.99 -9.11 1.70
N TYR A 66 3.33 -10.18 2.41
CA TYR A 66 2.40 -10.86 3.32
C TYR A 66 2.13 -10.01 4.55
N ALA A 67 3.19 -9.49 5.18
CA ALA A 67 3.06 -8.65 6.37
C ALA A 67 2.23 -7.39 6.12
N ILE A 68 2.40 -6.74 4.95
CA ILE A 68 1.60 -5.59 4.53
C ILE A 68 0.12 -5.95 4.46
N LYS A 69 -0.21 -7.09 3.84
CA LYS A 69 -1.59 -7.53 3.72
C LYS A 69 -2.22 -7.79 5.09
N GLU A 70 -1.52 -8.53 5.95
CA GLU A 70 -1.97 -8.81 7.32
C GLU A 70 -2.16 -7.53 8.13
N SER A 71 -1.20 -6.59 8.07
CA SER A 71 -1.32 -5.29 8.75
C SER A 71 -2.51 -4.46 8.24
N LEU A 72 -2.84 -4.52 6.93
CA LEU A 72 -4.02 -3.84 6.38
C LEU A 72 -5.31 -4.45 6.91
N ASP A 73 -5.37 -5.78 7.01
CA ASP A 73 -6.53 -6.50 7.55
C ASP A 73 -6.72 -6.20 9.06
N GLU A 74 -5.62 -6.06 9.82
CA GLU A 74 -5.65 -5.69 11.24
C GLU A 74 -6.06 -4.24 11.49
N VAL A 75 -5.54 -3.31 10.66
CA VAL A 75 -5.74 -1.87 10.85
C VAL A 75 -7.06 -1.40 10.23
N GLY A 76 -7.54 -2.03 9.16
CA GLY A 76 -8.78 -1.65 8.46
C GLY A 76 -10.00 -1.44 9.37
N PRO A 77 -10.30 -2.35 10.32
CA PRO A 77 -11.40 -2.18 11.27
C PRO A 77 -11.33 -0.89 12.11
N LEU A 78 -10.13 -0.37 12.40
CA LEU A 78 -9.97 0.88 13.14
C LEU A 78 -10.49 2.11 12.38
N PHE A 79 -10.61 2.00 11.05
CA PHE A 79 -11.15 3.04 10.18
C PHE A 79 -12.65 2.87 9.91
N ALA A 80 -13.31 1.83 10.43
CA ALA A 80 -14.71 1.54 10.13
C ALA A 80 -15.66 2.73 10.36
N PRO A 81 -15.59 3.49 11.49
CA PRO A 81 -16.46 4.65 11.68
C PRO A 81 -16.24 5.76 10.65
N TYR A 82 -15.00 5.93 10.19
CA TYR A 82 -14.67 6.91 9.15
C TYR A 82 -15.21 6.46 7.81
N VAL A 83 -15.00 5.19 7.44
CA VAL A 83 -15.51 4.62 6.18
C VAL A 83 -17.04 4.66 6.13
N GLU A 84 -17.72 4.29 7.21
CA GLU A 84 -19.19 4.29 7.31
C GLU A 84 -19.78 5.69 7.09
N LYS A 85 -19.20 6.71 7.74
CA LYS A 85 -19.62 8.11 7.62
C LYS A 85 -19.64 8.62 6.17
N TRP A 86 -18.73 8.13 5.34
CA TRP A 86 -18.60 8.53 3.93
C TRP A 86 -19.16 7.52 2.94
N SER A 87 -19.67 6.38 3.42
CA SER A 87 -20.30 5.33 2.60
C SER A 87 -21.82 5.36 2.64
N THR A 88 -22.41 6.06 3.62
CA THR A 88 -23.85 6.28 3.67
C THR A 88 -24.22 7.41 2.71
N PRO A 89 -25.16 7.19 1.75
CA PRO A 89 -25.67 8.29 0.96
C PRO A 89 -26.31 9.32 1.91
N PRO A 90 -26.18 10.63 1.62
CA PRO A 90 -26.84 11.64 2.43
C PRO A 90 -28.32 11.27 2.55
N CYS A 91 -28.84 11.29 3.78
CA CYS A 91 -30.25 11.09 4.06
C CYS A 91 -31.04 11.95 3.05
N PRO A 92 -31.97 11.37 2.26
CA PRO A 92 -32.81 12.18 1.40
C PRO A 92 -33.43 13.25 2.29
N LEU A 93 -33.19 14.49 1.90
CA LEU A 93 -33.54 15.69 2.62
C LEU A 93 -34.88 15.49 3.33
N ALA A 94 -34.92 15.84 4.62
CA ALA A 94 -36.18 16.18 5.27
C ALA A 94 -36.77 17.35 4.48
N GLU A 95 -37.52 17.02 3.41
CA GLU A 95 -38.35 17.97 2.71
C GLU A 95 -39.40 18.46 3.71
N HIS A 96 -39.41 19.79 3.86
CA HIS A 96 -40.46 20.61 4.42
C HIS A 96 -40.64 20.56 5.94
N SER A 97 -40.22 21.67 6.58
CA SER A 97 -41.19 22.75 6.83
C SER A 97 -40.47 23.95 7.45
N ASP A 98 -40.24 25.01 6.65
CA ASP A 98 -40.05 26.35 7.19
C ASP A 98 -41.34 26.75 7.93
N PRO A 99 -41.29 27.20 9.20
CA PRO A 99 -42.39 27.91 9.81
C PRO A 99 -42.12 29.42 9.75
N GLU A 100 -41.96 29.99 8.55
CA GLU A 100 -42.24 31.41 8.32
C GLU A 100 -43.72 31.57 7.94
N SER A 101 -44.60 31.31 8.91
CA SER A 101 -45.97 31.80 8.87
C SER A 101 -46.51 31.95 10.28
N TYR A 102 -46.08 33.01 10.96
CA TYR A 102 -46.95 33.72 11.90
C TYR A 102 -46.72 35.21 11.70
N SER A 103 -47.68 35.79 10.98
CA SER A 103 -47.97 37.21 10.98
C SER A 103 -48.56 37.64 12.31
#